data_AF-A0A2E9LH97-F1
#
_entry.id   AF-A0A2E9LH97-F1
#
_cell.length_a   1.000
_cell.length_b   1.000
_cell.length_c   1.000
_cell.angle_alpha   90.00
_cell.angle_beta   90.00
_cell.angle_gamma   90.00
#
_symmetry.space_group_name_H-M   'P 1'
#
loop_
_entity.id
_entity.type
_entity.pdbx_description
1 polymer ?
#
loop_
_entity_poly.entity_id
_entity_poly.type
_entity_poly.pdbx_seq_one_letter_code
_entity_poly.pdbx_strand_id
1 'polypeptide(L)'
;MLKKIRTKKKDSNKKDLKPKKISQLEFEKKIIEFGKKGLTSEKIGEELRQQKIHPREYNKKISKILKDNYINPDLKNVNAKLEKVKKHYEKNKQDKRAKREKDRIFSQLKKLKKYFKVE
;
A
#
# COMPACT_ATOMS: atom_id res chain seq x y z
N MET A 1 10.53 -29.24 -23.82
CA MET A 1 10.72 -28.10 -22.90
C MET A 1 9.35 -27.52 -22.53
N LEU A 2 8.81 -27.92 -21.38
CA LEU A 2 7.44 -27.54 -20.95
C LEU A 2 7.40 -26.09 -20.44
N LYS A 3 6.63 -25.26 -21.14
CA LYS A 3 6.37 -23.84 -20.82
C LYS A 3 5.51 -23.79 -19.56
N LYS A 4 6.08 -23.34 -18.44
CA LYS A 4 5.39 -23.23 -17.14
C LYS A 4 4.28 -22.17 -17.24
N ILE A 5 3.05 -22.61 -17.52
CA ILE A 5 1.85 -21.78 -17.47
C ILE A 5 1.70 -21.32 -16.01
N ARG A 6 1.87 -20.01 -15.75
CA ARG A 6 1.54 -19.42 -14.46
C ARG A 6 0.02 -19.49 -14.28
N THR A 7 -0.44 -20.51 -13.57
CA THR A 7 -1.84 -20.58 -13.12
C THR A 7 -2.09 -19.42 -12.17
N LYS A 8 -2.89 -18.43 -12.61
CA LYS A 8 -3.49 -17.46 -11.70
C LYS A 8 -4.44 -18.25 -10.79
N LYS A 9 -4.02 -18.54 -9.56
CA LYS A 9 -4.91 -19.05 -8.52
C LYS A 9 -6.00 -18.00 -8.33
N LYS A 10 -7.22 -18.33 -8.75
CA LYS A 10 -8.41 -17.50 -8.57
C LYS A 10 -8.85 -17.76 -7.13
N ASP A 11 -8.61 -16.83 -6.22
CA ASP A 11 -8.99 -16.99 -4.82
C ASP A 11 -10.52 -17.12 -4.71
N SER A 12 -10.95 -18.34 -4.43
CA SER A 12 -12.34 -18.80 -4.37
C SER A 12 -12.97 -18.50 -3.02
N ASN A 13 -13.02 -17.23 -2.62
CA ASN A 13 -13.74 -16.82 -1.41
C ASN A 13 -14.43 -15.47 -1.60
N LYS A 14 -15.26 -15.35 -2.63
CA LYS A 14 -16.35 -14.36 -2.65
C LYS A 14 -17.59 -15.03 -2.08
N LYS A 15 -17.71 -15.01 -0.74
CA LYS A 15 -19.03 -15.10 -0.12
C LYS A 15 -19.70 -13.75 -0.37
N ASP A 16 -20.69 -13.74 -1.23
CA ASP A 16 -21.52 -12.58 -1.52
C ASP A 16 -22.32 -12.20 -0.27
N LEU A 17 -21.75 -11.31 0.54
CA LEU A 17 -22.46 -10.66 1.66
C LEU A 17 -22.76 -9.21 1.26
N LYS A 18 -24.03 -8.85 1.33
CA LYS A 18 -24.57 -7.54 0.91
C LYS A 18 -23.76 -6.38 1.54
N PRO A 19 -23.42 -5.33 0.76
CA PRO A 19 -22.66 -4.19 1.26
C PRO A 19 -23.46 -3.42 2.33
N LYS A 20 -22.79 -3.03 3.42
CA LYS A 20 -23.39 -2.11 4.41
C LYS A 20 -23.23 -0.69 3.89
N LYS A 21 -24.34 -0.07 3.46
CA LYS A 21 -24.38 1.33 3.01
C LYS A 21 -24.38 2.23 4.24
N ILE A 22 -23.34 3.04 4.37
CA ILE A 22 -23.20 4.06 5.42
C ILE A 22 -23.34 5.45 4.78
N SER A 23 -23.79 6.46 5.52
CA SER A 23 -23.81 7.86 5.06
C SER A 23 -22.42 8.37 4.66
N GLN A 24 -22.34 9.28 3.68
CA GLN A 24 -21.10 9.90 3.22
C GLN A 24 -20.33 10.59 4.36
N LEU A 25 -21.05 11.22 5.30
CA LEU A 25 -20.44 11.93 6.43
C LEU A 25 -19.75 10.97 7.41
N GLU A 26 -20.38 9.83 7.68
CA GLU A 26 -19.82 8.81 8.57
C GLU A 26 -18.61 8.11 7.96
N PHE A 27 -18.61 7.93 6.63
CA PHE A 27 -17.45 7.43 5.89
C PHE A 27 -16.24 8.37 6.01
N GLU A 28 -16.45 9.68 5.83
CA GLU A 28 -15.39 10.68 5.97
C GLU A 28 -14.85 10.74 7.41
N LYS A 29 -15.72 10.68 8.42
CA LYS A 29 -15.32 10.62 9.84
C LYS A 29 -14.44 9.41 10.15
N LYS A 30 -14.86 8.20 9.72
CA LYS A 30 -14.07 6.97 9.91
C LYS A 30 -12.69 7.06 9.26
N ILE A 31 -12.60 7.63 8.05
CA ILE A 31 -11.31 7.79 7.36
C ILE A 31 -10.40 8.74 8.14
N ILE A 32 -10.92 9.83 8.66
CA ILE A 32 -10.15 10.78 9.47
C ILE A 32 -9.67 10.10 10.76
N GLU A 33 -10.51 9.31 11.43
CA GLU A 33 -10.11 8.53 12.61
C GLU A 33 -8.99 7.53 12.29
N PHE A 34 -9.10 6.79 11.19
CA PHE A 34 -8.04 5.87 10.78
C PHE A 34 -6.76 6.60 10.35
N GLY A 35 -6.89 7.78 9.75
CA GLY A 35 -5.77 8.68 9.45
C GLY A 35 -5.04 9.12 10.72
N LYS A 36 -5.79 9.51 11.77
CA LYS A 36 -5.21 9.85 13.09
C LYS A 36 -4.49 8.69 13.74
N LYS A 37 -4.94 7.45 13.52
CA LYS A 37 -4.23 6.22 13.95
C LYS A 37 -2.93 5.97 13.17
N GLY A 38 -2.59 6.80 12.17
CA GLY A 38 -1.38 6.68 11.37
C GLY A 38 -1.43 5.59 10.30
N LEU A 39 -2.63 5.10 9.96
CA LEU A 39 -2.81 4.11 8.91
C LEU A 39 -2.61 4.75 7.52
N THR A 40 -1.95 4.03 6.62
CA THR A 40 -1.80 4.45 5.23
C THR A 40 -3.08 4.19 4.44
N SER A 41 -3.29 4.91 3.35
CA SER A 41 -4.53 4.81 2.54
C SER A 41 -4.85 3.39 2.07
N GLU A 42 -3.83 2.57 1.78
CA GLU A 42 -3.98 1.16 1.42
C GLU A 42 -4.63 0.36 2.56
N LYS A 43 -4.08 0.49 3.77
CA LYS A 43 -4.59 -0.19 4.98
C LYS A 43 -5.96 0.30 5.39
N ILE A 44 -6.22 1.61 5.25
CA ILE A 44 -7.56 2.17 5.48
C ILE A 44 -8.57 1.52 4.52
N GLY A 45 -8.21 1.37 3.25
CA GLY A 45 -9.08 0.70 2.27
C GLY A 45 -9.33 -0.78 2.60
N GLU A 46 -8.33 -1.47 3.14
CA GLU A 46 -8.46 -2.86 3.61
C GLU A 46 -9.39 -2.96 4.83
N GLU A 47 -9.18 -2.12 5.83
CA GLU A 47 -10.01 -2.06 7.05
C GLU A 47 -11.48 -1.77 6.72
N LEU A 48 -11.73 -0.79 5.83
CA LEU A 48 -13.07 -0.47 5.36
C LEU A 48 -13.74 -1.67 4.66
N ARG A 49 -12.99 -2.43 3.86
CA ARG A 49 -13.49 -3.66 3.24
C ARG A 49 -13.79 -4.75 4.25
N GLN A 50 -12.98 -4.90 5.30
CA GLN A 50 -13.26 -5.84 6.39
C GLN A 50 -14.56 -5.45 7.12
N GLN A 51 -14.82 -4.15 7.27
CA GLN A 51 -16.09 -3.62 7.78
C GLN A 51 -17.27 -3.68 6.79
N LYS A 52 -17.04 -4.24 5.59
CA LYS A 52 -18.02 -4.35 4.48
C LYS A 52 -18.49 -3.00 3.92
N ILE A 53 -17.68 -1.96 4.08
CA ILE A 53 -17.90 -0.63 3.52
C ILE A 53 -17.07 -0.54 2.25
N HIS A 54 -17.71 -0.43 1.08
CA HIS A 54 -16.98 -0.40 -0.17
C HIS A 54 -16.61 1.05 -0.57
N PRO A 55 -15.32 1.42 -0.67
CA PRO A 55 -14.94 2.80 -0.96
C PRO A 55 -15.43 3.35 -2.30
N ARG A 56 -15.82 2.48 -3.26
CA ARG A 56 -16.36 2.92 -4.57
C ARG A 56 -17.78 3.47 -4.50
N GLU A 57 -18.50 3.21 -3.41
CA GLU A 57 -19.86 3.72 -3.21
C GLU A 57 -19.86 5.21 -2.81
N TYR A 58 -18.68 5.77 -2.53
CA TYR A 58 -18.49 7.14 -2.08
C TYR A 58 -17.75 7.98 -3.13
N ASN A 59 -18.08 9.27 -3.17
CA ASN A 59 -17.63 10.18 -4.25
C ASN A 59 -16.16 10.62 -4.11
N LYS A 60 -15.59 10.58 -2.91
CA LYS A 60 -14.24 11.08 -2.63
C LYS A 60 -13.25 9.93 -2.41
N LYS A 61 -12.07 10.05 -3.03
CA LYS A 61 -10.92 9.15 -2.77
C LYS A 61 -10.39 9.37 -1.35
N ILE A 62 -9.92 8.30 -0.70
CA ILE A 62 -9.30 8.34 0.64
C ILE A 62 -8.16 9.37 0.71
N SER A 63 -7.33 9.48 -0.33
CA SER A 63 -6.25 10.48 -0.39
C SER A 63 -6.76 11.92 -0.33
N LYS A 64 -7.87 12.22 -1.00
CA LYS A 64 -8.49 13.57 -0.97
C LYS A 64 -9.13 13.88 0.38
N ILE A 65 -9.59 12.88 1.12
CA ILE A 65 -10.19 13.04 2.45
C ILE A 65 -9.10 13.32 3.49
N LEU A 66 -7.95 12.66 3.37
CA LEU A 66 -6.84 12.82 4.32
C LEU A 66 -6.03 14.12 4.13
N LYS A 67 -6.05 14.73 2.95
CA LYS A 67 -5.34 16.00 2.61
C LYS A 67 -3.91 16.01 3.17
N ASP A 68 -3.64 16.84 4.17
CA ASP A 68 -2.31 17.09 4.74
C ASP A 68 -1.78 15.90 5.56
N ASN A 69 -2.68 15.07 6.08
CA ASN A 69 -2.31 13.85 6.82
C ASN A 69 -2.05 12.66 5.88
N TYR A 70 -2.10 12.86 4.56
CA TYR A 70 -1.88 11.79 3.59
C TYR A 70 -0.39 11.48 3.45
N ILE A 71 0.00 10.30 3.94
CA ILE A 71 1.31 9.72 3.67
C ILE A 71 1.18 8.78 2.49
N ASN A 72 1.97 9.03 1.44
CA ASN A 72 2.02 8.17 0.27
C ASN A 72 2.50 6.75 0.67
N PRO A 73 1.66 5.71 0.53
CA PRO A 73 2.01 4.35 0.93
C PRO A 73 3.19 3.80 0.14
N ASP A 74 3.31 4.12 -1.14
CA ASP A 74 4.35 3.57 -2.01
C ASP A 74 5.73 4.06 -1.57
N LEU A 75 5.88 5.37 -1.31
CA LEU A 75 7.13 5.93 -0.82
C LEU A 75 7.51 5.35 0.54
N LYS A 76 6.55 5.26 1.48
CA LYS A 76 6.79 4.70 2.82
C LYS A 76 7.21 3.23 2.76
N ASN A 77 6.50 2.42 1.98
CA ASN A 77 6.72 0.97 1.89
C ASN A 77 8.05 0.65 1.18
N VAL A 78 8.35 1.33 0.08
CA VAL A 78 9.61 1.14 -0.66
C VAL A 78 10.80 1.59 0.20
N ASN A 79 10.67 2.71 0.94
CA ASN A 79 11.72 3.15 1.85
C ASN A 79 11.96 2.16 2.99
N ALA A 80 10.90 1.69 3.64
CA ALA A 80 11.01 0.68 4.70
C ALA A 80 11.64 -0.64 4.18
N LYS A 81 11.35 -1.04 2.94
CA LYS A 81 11.99 -2.20 2.31
C LYS A 81 13.48 -1.95 2.07
N LEU A 82 13.84 -0.77 1.58
CA LEU A 82 15.23 -0.38 1.34
C LEU A 82 16.05 -0.45 2.64
N GLU A 83 15.54 0.12 3.72
CA GLU A 83 16.21 0.10 5.04
C GLU A 83 16.44 -1.32 5.55
N LYS A 84 15.44 -2.20 5.41
CA LYS A 84 15.58 -3.62 5.81
C LYS A 84 16.68 -4.32 5.01
N VAL A 85 16.70 -4.15 3.69
CA VAL A 85 17.71 -4.76 2.82
C VAL A 85 19.09 -4.18 3.10
N LYS A 86 19.18 -2.87 3.36
CA LYS A 86 20.43 -2.20 3.75
C LYS A 86 21.00 -2.79 5.05
N LYS A 87 20.19 -2.87 6.11
CA LYS A 87 20.58 -3.47 7.40
C LYS A 87 21.01 -4.93 7.25
N HIS A 88 20.32 -5.71 6.40
CA HIS A 88 20.70 -7.10 6.13
C HIS A 88 22.05 -7.21 5.41
N TYR A 89 22.28 -6.37 4.39
CA TYR A 89 23.52 -6.36 3.62
C TYR A 89 24.72 -5.87 4.44
N GLU A 90 24.52 -4.90 5.34
CA GLU A 90 25.57 -4.42 6.24
C GLU A 90 26.15 -5.54 7.11
N LYS A 91 25.29 -6.45 7.58
CA LYS A 91 25.70 -7.66 8.32
C LYS A 91 26.29 -8.74 7.42
N ASN A 92 25.78 -8.88 6.19
CA ASN A 92 26.13 -9.95 5.25
C ASN A 92 26.76 -9.41 3.95
N LYS A 93 27.97 -8.84 4.06
CA LYS A 93 28.63 -8.15 2.93
C LYS A 93 28.91 -9.04 1.70
N GLN A 94 28.99 -10.35 1.90
CA GLN A 94 29.21 -11.33 0.83
C GLN A 94 27.95 -11.63 0.00
N ASP A 95 26.75 -11.26 0.49
CA ASP A 95 25.51 -11.48 -0.26
C ASP A 95 25.38 -10.49 -1.44
N LYS A 96 25.86 -10.93 -2.59
CA LYS A 96 25.77 -10.20 -3.87
C LYS A 96 24.33 -10.05 -4.36
N ARG A 97 23.38 -10.87 -3.91
CA ARG A 97 21.95 -10.74 -4.25
C ARG A 97 21.34 -9.59 -3.47
N ALA A 98 21.59 -9.50 -2.16
CA ALA A 98 21.16 -8.38 -1.33
C ALA A 98 21.74 -7.05 -1.83
N LYS A 99 23.01 -7.01 -2.25
CA LYS A 99 23.62 -5.83 -2.88
C LYS A 99 22.81 -5.34 -4.10
N ARG A 100 22.54 -6.25 -5.05
CA ARG A 100 21.78 -5.93 -6.26
C ARG A 100 20.35 -5.47 -5.95
N GLU A 101 19.67 -6.13 -5.03
CA GLU A 101 18.30 -5.77 -4.67
C GLU A 101 18.24 -4.41 -3.96
N LYS A 102 19.23 -4.07 -3.12
CA LYS A 102 19.37 -2.74 -2.52
C LYS A 102 19.42 -1.65 -3.60
N ASP A 103 20.29 -1.82 -4.60
CA ASP A 103 20.47 -0.85 -5.68
C ASP A 103 19.21 -0.73 -6.58
N ARG A 104 18.52 -1.86 -6.81
CA ARG A 104 17.24 -1.89 -7.54
C ARG A 104 16.14 -1.13 -6.81
N ILE A 105 15.98 -1.39 -5.51
CA ILE A 105 14.98 -0.71 -4.66
C ILE A 105 15.30 0.79 -4.56
N PHE A 106 16.59 1.14 -4.41
CA PHE A 106 17.03 2.53 -4.40
C PHE A 106 16.66 3.26 -5.70
N SER A 107 16.91 2.64 -6.85
CA SER A 107 16.54 3.18 -8.16
C SER A 107 15.03 3.35 -8.32
N GLN A 108 14.23 2.40 -7.79
CA GLN A 108 12.77 2.51 -7.77
C GLN A 108 12.32 3.69 -6.89
N LEU A 109 12.90 3.85 -5.70
CA LEU A 109 12.58 4.93 -4.78
C LEU A 109 12.90 6.31 -5.40
N LYS A 110 14.03 6.44 -6.08
CA LYS A 110 14.40 7.67 -6.81
C LYS A 110 13.37 8.03 -7.89
N LYS A 111 12.96 7.06 -8.70
CA LYS A 111 11.91 7.27 -9.73
C LYS A 111 10.58 7.73 -9.12
N LEU A 112 10.19 7.14 -7.99
CA LEU A 112 8.96 7.53 -7.28
C LEU A 112 9.06 8.96 -6.72
N LYS A 113 10.18 9.32 -6.09
CA LYS A 113 10.40 10.68 -5.59
C LYS A 113 10.29 11.73 -6.70
N LYS A 114 10.92 11.47 -7.86
CA LYS A 114 10.82 12.33 -9.04
C LYS A 114 9.37 12.47 -9.54
N TYR A 115 8.61 11.37 -9.59
CA TYR A 115 7.21 11.40 -10.03
C TYR A 115 6.33 12.24 -9.10
N PHE A 116 6.50 12.08 -7.78
CA PHE A 116 5.73 12.82 -6.78
C PHE A 116 6.28 14.22 -6.49
N LYS A 117 7.40 14.63 -7.12
CA LYS A 117 8.06 15.93 -6.92
C LYS A 117 8.36 16.23 -5.44
N VAL A 118 8.79 15.20 -4.71
CA VAL A 118 9.22 15.30 -3.30
C VAL A 118 10.75 15.47 -3.20
N GLU A 119 11.41 15.72 -4.33
CA GLU A 119 12.85 15.90 -4.45
C GLU A 119 13.24 17.38 -4.35
#